data_AF-A0A359LXR9-F1
#
_entry.id   AF-A0A359LXR9-F1
#
_cell.length_a   1.000
_cell.length_b   1.000
_cell.length_c   1.000
_cell.angle_alpha   90.00
_cell.angle_beta   90.00
_cell.angle_gamma   90.00
#
_symmetry.space_group_name_H-M   'P 1'
#
loop_
_entity.id
_entity.type
_entity.pdbx_description
1 polymer ?
#
loop_
_entity_poly.entity_id
_entity_poly.type
_entity_poly.pdbx_seq_one_letter_code
_entity_poly.pdbx_strand_id
1 'polypeptide(L)'
;MAGNGQWRAAGRVVNFAASPLSENAVCGLLRKENMKRTLSLLLLLCGGLFAQTSQTIPFRAMLSARNEVPPIDSTAAGVATVWVHLMRDGAGAIVSGSVDFDVAYTLPGTATLTGLHIHRGAAGINGPVTVDSGLAAANPVAVDETGRGRIQRQGQVIATNTNGLDTLRGLLENPAGYYVNLHSTANPGGIIRGQLMRADWQVFAAEMNPRNEVPPIAGLDASGIGTLQLLTTRDTQGRVNSANVVFEVQYRGFPEGTRLQGLHIHTGAAGVNGGVTLDSGLGAANAVTVPANGQGTIRLENEINLSAGAVTTIDNIGFTPGNFYFNLHTNTNPGGAIRGQAIALDRSHFQVRMLPSNEVPPVTGLDAAAQGGVTLHTLRDANGAVTAGVVIFDVNYRFPGEATFTGLHVHNGAAGVNGPVRWDSGITSASSVVSAAGFGNIFRVFTVSSETGLAALTSAVANPELHYLNLHTTVNPGGAVRGQLAAVNNARPVVIDVLSAVSDPTMRTGAQGGLITIFGSDLAKVPTNLAGLGGGAYPTSVNGTSVTIGGIPAPIIAIGREPQFTPSDYMVVQ
;
A
#
# COMPACT_ATOMS: atom_id res chain seq x y z
N MET A 1 -32.67 16.37 28.75
CA MET A 1 -32.36 15.18 27.92
C MET A 1 -31.24 15.56 26.98
N ALA A 2 -30.00 15.22 27.31
CA ALA A 2 -28.84 15.33 26.43
C ALA A 2 -27.75 14.44 27.05
N GLY A 3 -27.51 13.28 26.44
CA GLY A 3 -26.45 12.36 26.83
C GLY A 3 -25.16 12.74 26.12
N ASN A 4 -24.16 13.14 26.89
CA ASN A 4 -22.79 13.33 26.40
C ASN A 4 -22.03 12.00 26.51
N GLY A 5 -21.87 11.31 25.40
CA GLY A 5 -20.87 10.27 25.22
C GLY A 5 -19.49 10.91 25.09
N GLN A 6 -18.65 10.80 26.12
CA GLN A 6 -17.25 11.20 26.04
C GLN A 6 -16.41 10.05 25.48
N TRP A 7 -15.91 10.22 24.26
CA TRP A 7 -14.80 9.45 23.72
C TRP A 7 -13.52 9.90 24.42
N ARG A 8 -12.95 9.09 25.31
CA ARG A 8 -11.61 9.34 25.85
C ARG A 8 -10.57 8.79 24.87
N ALA A 9 -9.89 9.69 24.16
CA ALA A 9 -8.67 9.37 23.44
C ALA A 9 -7.55 9.13 24.47
N ALA A 10 -7.13 7.87 24.64
CA ALA A 10 -6.01 7.50 25.50
C ALA A 10 -4.70 7.58 24.69
N GLY A 11 -4.06 8.75 24.68
CA GLY A 11 -2.70 8.90 24.15
C GLY A 11 -1.65 8.25 25.06
N ARG A 12 -0.56 7.74 24.46
CA ARG A 12 0.61 7.26 25.21
C ARG A 12 1.56 8.43 25.45
N VAL A 13 1.83 8.73 26.72
CA VAL A 13 2.83 9.72 27.14
C VAL A 13 4.01 8.98 27.74
N VAL A 14 5.19 9.14 27.13
CA VAL A 14 6.46 8.73 27.73
C VAL A 14 6.98 9.92 28.56
N ASN A 15 7.15 9.72 29.87
CA ASN A 15 7.58 10.75 30.83
C ASN A 15 8.97 10.45 31.40
N PHE A 16 9.81 11.47 31.51
CA PHE A 16 11.08 11.42 32.25
C PHE A 16 11.02 12.31 33.49
N ALA A 17 11.38 11.75 34.65
CA ALA A 17 11.76 12.51 35.84
C ALA A 17 13.26 12.34 36.07
N ALA A 18 14.00 13.44 36.16
CA ALA A 18 15.41 13.43 36.52
C ALA A 18 15.53 13.21 38.04
N SER A 19 15.99 12.02 38.46
CA SER A 19 16.55 11.82 39.81
C SER A 19 17.45 10.58 39.87
N PRO A 20 18.52 10.59 40.67
CA PRO A 20 19.47 9.48 40.77
C PRO A 20 18.87 8.35 41.62
N LEU A 21 18.91 7.12 41.12
CA LEU A 21 18.53 5.93 41.88
C LEU A 21 19.74 5.43 42.67
N SER A 22 19.64 5.48 44.00
CA SER A 22 20.50 4.74 44.93
C SER A 22 19.94 3.34 45.17
N GLU A 23 20.83 2.36 45.22
CA GLU A 23 20.58 0.96 45.60
C GLU A 23 19.98 0.83 47.01
N ASN A 24 18.91 0.04 47.16
CA ASN A 24 18.88 -1.15 48.04
C ASN A 24 17.47 -1.75 48.20
N ALA A 25 17.43 -3.08 48.04
CA ALA A 25 16.66 -4.10 48.75
C ALA A 25 15.17 -3.86 49.10
N VAL A 26 14.33 -4.87 48.82
CA VAL A 26 13.90 -5.85 49.86
C VAL A 26 13.06 -6.97 49.21
N CYS A 27 13.46 -8.19 49.58
CA CYS A 27 12.84 -9.47 49.31
C CYS A 27 11.72 -9.74 50.34
N GLY A 28 10.63 -10.39 49.96
CA GLY A 28 9.79 -11.07 50.95
C GLY A 28 8.32 -11.33 50.61
N LEU A 29 8.03 -12.59 50.31
CA LEU A 29 6.86 -13.38 50.75
C LEU A 29 5.45 -12.96 50.31
N LEU A 30 4.72 -13.94 49.73
CA LEU A 30 3.47 -14.50 50.28
C LEU A 30 2.99 -15.68 49.38
N ARG A 31 3.39 -16.90 49.76
CA ARG A 31 2.57 -18.05 50.19
C ARG A 31 1.34 -18.41 49.33
N LYS A 32 1.45 -19.58 48.70
CA LYS A 32 0.35 -20.49 48.31
C LYS A 32 -0.52 -20.80 49.53
N GLU A 33 -1.84 -20.64 49.40
CA GLU A 33 -2.83 -21.71 49.62
C GLU A 33 -4.28 -21.23 49.38
N ASN A 34 -5.08 -22.14 48.81
CA ASN A 34 -6.55 -22.22 48.88
C ASN A 34 -7.42 -21.23 48.11
N MET A 35 -7.69 -21.53 46.82
CA MET A 35 -9.04 -21.36 46.28
C MET A 35 -9.34 -22.35 45.14
N LYS A 36 -9.75 -23.57 45.51
CA LYS A 36 -10.49 -24.48 44.62
C LYS A 36 -11.97 -24.11 44.69
N ARG A 37 -12.52 -23.49 43.62
CA ARG A 37 -13.92 -23.56 43.12
C ARG A 37 -14.33 -22.31 42.32
N THR A 38 -13.80 -22.16 41.10
CA THR A 38 -14.48 -21.49 39.98
C THR A 38 -13.79 -21.94 38.69
N LEU A 39 -14.27 -23.01 38.07
CA LEU A 39 -13.74 -23.54 36.81
C LEU A 39 -14.81 -23.41 35.71
N SER A 40 -15.17 -22.18 35.36
CA SER A 40 -16.04 -21.87 34.21
C SER A 40 -15.83 -20.42 33.75
N LEU A 41 -14.61 -20.05 33.31
CA LEU A 41 -14.33 -18.94 32.37
C LEU A 41 -12.82 -18.85 32.14
N LEU A 42 -12.41 -18.41 30.96
CA LEU A 42 -11.04 -18.27 30.48
C LEU A 42 -10.34 -19.59 30.11
N LEU A 43 -10.71 -20.13 28.95
CA LEU A 43 -9.75 -20.78 28.07
C LEU A 43 -9.99 -20.31 26.62
N LEU A 44 -10.01 -18.98 26.41
CA LEU A 44 -9.54 -18.43 25.14
C LEU A 44 -8.03 -18.60 25.18
N LEU A 45 -7.55 -19.77 24.75
CA LEU A 45 -6.14 -19.96 24.48
C LEU A 45 -5.71 -18.81 23.56
N CYS A 46 -4.82 -17.97 24.08
CA CYS A 46 -3.77 -17.34 23.30
C CYS A 46 -2.99 -18.44 22.59
N GLY A 47 -3.55 -18.97 21.51
CA GLY A 47 -2.82 -19.72 20.52
C GLY A 47 -2.04 -18.73 19.68
N GLY A 48 -0.86 -18.35 20.17
CA GLY A 48 0.21 -17.81 19.33
C GLY A 48 0.67 -18.88 18.34
N LEU A 49 -0.20 -19.28 17.41
CA LEU A 49 0.22 -19.76 16.11
C LEU A 49 0.73 -18.51 15.42
N PHE A 50 2.05 -18.40 15.29
CA PHE A 50 2.71 -17.34 14.56
C PHE A 50 1.88 -16.94 13.34
N ALA A 51 1.39 -15.70 13.33
CA ALA A 51 0.45 -15.25 12.32
C ALA A 51 1.13 -15.36 10.96
N GLN A 52 0.46 -16.01 10.01
CA GLN A 52 0.86 -15.91 8.62
C GLN A 52 0.90 -14.43 8.24
N THR A 53 1.83 -14.05 7.37
CA THR A 53 1.92 -12.67 6.88
C THR A 53 1.67 -12.63 5.39
N SER A 54 0.99 -11.58 4.92
CA SER A 54 0.87 -11.29 3.49
C SER A 54 1.89 -10.24 3.07
N GLN A 55 2.44 -10.39 1.87
CA GLN A 55 3.36 -9.42 1.29
C GLN A 55 3.15 -9.35 -0.21
N THR A 56 2.94 -8.15 -0.74
CA THR A 56 2.86 -7.92 -2.18
C THR A 56 4.13 -7.27 -2.71
N ILE A 57 4.67 -7.80 -3.81
CA ILE A 57 5.90 -7.29 -4.45
C ILE A 57 5.65 -7.16 -5.95
N PRO A 58 5.86 -5.96 -6.53
CA PRO A 58 5.76 -5.77 -7.97
C PRO A 58 7.02 -6.20 -8.71
N PHE A 59 6.80 -6.78 -9.87
CA PHE A 59 7.80 -7.09 -10.88
C PHE A 59 7.32 -6.55 -12.21
N ARG A 60 8.25 -6.34 -13.14
CA ARG A 60 7.92 -5.89 -14.49
C ARG A 60 8.77 -6.58 -15.54
N ALA A 61 8.23 -6.67 -16.75
CA ALA A 61 8.94 -7.19 -17.91
C ALA A 61 8.59 -6.39 -19.16
N MET A 62 9.60 -6.00 -19.92
CA MET A 62 9.45 -5.43 -21.26
C MET A 62 9.43 -6.56 -22.27
N LEU A 63 8.29 -6.77 -22.93
CA LEU A 63 8.03 -7.90 -23.82
C LEU A 63 8.36 -7.53 -25.27
N SER A 64 9.03 -8.42 -26.00
CA SER A 64 9.32 -8.25 -27.43
C SER A 64 9.29 -9.58 -28.16
N ALA A 65 8.82 -9.57 -29.41
CA ALA A 65 8.90 -10.71 -30.32
C ALA A 65 10.36 -11.14 -30.61
N ARG A 66 11.29 -10.17 -30.61
CA ARG A 66 12.72 -10.45 -30.82
C ARG A 66 13.36 -11.20 -29.65
N ASN A 67 12.72 -11.17 -28.48
CA ASN A 67 13.22 -11.91 -27.33
C ASN A 67 12.90 -13.40 -27.44
N GLU A 68 11.91 -13.83 -28.24
CA GLU A 68 11.52 -15.24 -28.41
C GLU A 68 12.70 -16.13 -28.85
N VAL A 69 12.56 -17.44 -28.64
CA VAL A 69 13.57 -18.43 -29.06
C VAL A 69 12.90 -19.53 -29.89
N PRO A 70 13.11 -19.55 -31.22
CA PRO A 70 13.90 -18.58 -32.00
C PRO A 70 13.25 -17.17 -32.06
N PRO A 71 14.04 -16.09 -32.29
CA PRO A 71 13.50 -14.73 -32.43
C PRO A 71 12.49 -14.63 -33.56
N ILE A 72 11.41 -13.88 -33.34
CA ILE A 72 10.39 -13.60 -34.36
C ILE A 72 10.65 -12.20 -34.93
N ASP A 73 10.73 -12.09 -36.26
CA ASP A 73 10.82 -10.79 -36.95
C ASP A 73 9.44 -10.14 -37.03
N SER A 74 9.09 -9.41 -35.97
CA SER A 74 7.81 -8.73 -35.80
C SER A 74 8.00 -7.49 -34.95
N THR A 75 7.12 -6.50 -35.14
CA THR A 75 7.03 -5.31 -34.30
C THR A 75 6.19 -5.53 -33.03
N ALA A 76 5.71 -6.76 -32.80
CA ALA A 76 4.96 -7.09 -31.60
C ALA A 76 5.77 -6.81 -30.32
N ALA A 77 5.14 -6.12 -29.38
CA ALA A 77 5.75 -5.72 -28.12
C ALA A 77 4.70 -5.66 -27.00
N GLY A 78 5.15 -5.53 -25.77
CA GLY A 78 4.29 -5.29 -24.63
C GLY A 78 5.05 -4.91 -23.38
N VAL A 79 4.31 -4.61 -22.32
CA VAL A 79 4.84 -4.44 -20.97
C VAL A 79 3.96 -5.20 -20.00
N ALA A 80 4.60 -5.95 -19.12
CA ALA A 80 3.93 -6.65 -18.04
C ALA A 80 4.27 -5.96 -16.72
N THR A 81 3.24 -5.65 -15.93
CA THR A 81 3.34 -5.45 -14.49
C THR A 81 2.80 -6.71 -13.83
N VAL A 82 3.59 -7.30 -12.95
CA VAL A 82 3.29 -8.55 -12.27
C VAL A 82 3.31 -8.32 -10.77
N TRP A 83 2.16 -8.42 -10.12
CA TRP A 83 2.08 -8.34 -8.66
C TRP A 83 2.13 -9.72 -8.06
N VAL A 84 3.15 -9.98 -7.24
CA VAL A 84 3.30 -11.26 -6.55
C VAL A 84 2.81 -11.09 -5.13
N HIS A 85 1.70 -11.75 -4.80
CA HIS A 85 1.08 -11.76 -3.48
C HIS A 85 1.55 -13.01 -2.73
N LEU A 86 2.46 -12.83 -1.79
CA LEU A 86 3.05 -13.90 -0.99
C LEU A 86 2.27 -14.11 0.30
N MET A 87 2.17 -15.36 0.72
CA MET A 87 1.80 -15.75 2.06
C MET A 87 2.97 -16.49 2.71
N ARG A 88 3.41 -15.99 3.86
CA ARG A 88 4.45 -16.61 4.67
C ARG A 88 3.88 -17.20 5.93
N ASP A 89 4.45 -18.32 6.38
CA ASP A 89 4.18 -18.85 7.71
C ASP A 89 4.94 -18.06 8.80
N GLY A 90 4.79 -18.53 10.03
CA GLY A 90 5.45 -17.95 11.19
C GLY A 90 6.97 -18.00 11.21
N ALA A 91 7.57 -18.92 10.46
CA ALA A 91 9.01 -19.02 10.29
C ALA A 91 9.50 -18.14 9.11
N GLY A 92 8.59 -17.47 8.41
CA GLY A 92 8.88 -16.64 7.25
C GLY A 92 8.94 -17.42 5.92
N ALA A 93 8.66 -18.73 5.92
CA ALA A 93 8.68 -19.54 4.71
C ALA A 93 7.47 -19.23 3.83
N ILE A 94 7.68 -19.10 2.52
CA ILE A 94 6.59 -18.92 1.55
C ILE A 94 5.81 -20.23 1.44
N VAL A 95 4.53 -20.19 1.79
CA VAL A 95 3.62 -21.35 1.84
C VAL A 95 2.53 -21.32 0.78
N SER A 96 2.20 -20.15 0.25
CA SER A 96 1.30 -19.99 -0.91
C SER A 96 1.41 -18.56 -1.46
N GLY A 97 0.70 -18.29 -2.54
CA GLY A 97 0.55 -16.95 -3.08
C GLY A 97 -0.38 -16.91 -4.29
N SER A 98 -0.43 -15.75 -4.91
CA SER A 98 -1.02 -15.54 -6.23
C SER A 98 -0.20 -14.52 -7.01
N VAL A 99 -0.42 -14.48 -8.32
CA VAL A 99 0.32 -13.62 -9.24
C VAL A 99 -0.69 -12.91 -10.14
N ASP A 100 -0.84 -11.60 -9.97
CA ASP A 100 -1.61 -10.78 -10.89
C ASP A 100 -0.74 -10.45 -12.10
N PHE A 101 -1.19 -10.87 -13.27
CA PHE A 101 -0.64 -10.49 -14.56
C PHE A 101 -1.41 -9.30 -15.08
N ASP A 102 -0.70 -8.22 -15.35
CA ASP A 102 -1.23 -7.06 -16.04
C ASP A 102 -0.36 -6.73 -17.24
N VAL A 103 -0.83 -7.11 -18.43
CA VAL A 103 -0.04 -7.07 -19.66
C VAL A 103 -0.72 -6.18 -20.68
N ALA A 104 -0.12 -5.02 -20.97
CA ALA A 104 -0.46 -4.21 -22.12
C ALA A 104 0.38 -4.65 -23.33
N TYR A 105 -0.26 -4.89 -24.47
CA TYR A 105 0.40 -5.38 -25.68
C TYR A 105 0.06 -4.55 -26.91
N THR A 106 0.94 -4.60 -27.91
CA THR A 106 0.75 -4.09 -29.26
C THR A 106 1.25 -5.12 -30.26
N LEU A 107 0.36 -5.58 -31.13
CA LEU A 107 0.62 -6.57 -32.17
C LEU A 107 0.44 -5.93 -33.55
N PRO A 108 1.02 -6.49 -34.63
CA PRO A 108 0.90 -5.93 -35.99
C PRO A 108 -0.53 -5.96 -36.59
N GLY A 109 -1.47 -6.65 -35.96
CA GLY A 109 -2.84 -6.78 -36.42
C GLY A 109 -3.65 -7.74 -35.54
N THR A 110 -4.68 -8.34 -36.14
CA THR A 110 -5.55 -9.30 -35.45
C THR A 110 -4.79 -10.54 -34.99
N ALA A 111 -5.19 -11.08 -33.84
CA ALA A 111 -4.61 -12.28 -33.26
C ALA A 111 -5.61 -12.99 -32.35
N THR A 112 -5.30 -14.23 -31.98
CA THR A 112 -6.01 -14.96 -30.93
C THR A 112 -5.01 -15.42 -29.90
N LEU A 113 -5.05 -14.79 -28.72
CA LEU A 113 -4.14 -15.06 -27.61
C LEU A 113 -4.65 -16.25 -26.81
N THR A 114 -3.76 -17.19 -26.51
CA THR A 114 -4.10 -18.55 -26.03
C THR A 114 -3.25 -19.01 -24.85
N GLY A 115 -2.35 -18.18 -24.34
CA GLY A 115 -1.51 -18.50 -23.19
C GLY A 115 -0.84 -17.24 -22.63
N LEU A 116 -0.69 -17.16 -21.32
CA LEU A 116 0.06 -16.11 -20.64
C LEU A 116 0.64 -16.69 -19.35
N HIS A 117 1.96 -16.75 -19.25
CA HIS A 117 2.64 -17.53 -18.22
C HIS A 117 3.89 -16.84 -17.68
N ILE A 118 4.33 -17.28 -16.49
CA ILE A 118 5.73 -17.14 -16.04
C ILE A 118 6.46 -18.45 -16.30
N HIS A 119 7.57 -18.35 -17.01
CA HIS A 119 8.51 -19.45 -17.25
C HIS A 119 9.77 -19.31 -16.41
N ARG A 120 10.43 -20.43 -16.11
CA ARG A 120 11.76 -20.46 -15.49
C ARG A 120 12.85 -20.68 -16.54
N GLY A 121 13.55 -19.62 -16.90
CA GLY A 121 14.65 -19.64 -17.87
C GLY A 121 15.38 -18.30 -17.91
N ALA A 122 16.69 -18.35 -18.04
CA ALA A 122 17.50 -17.15 -18.28
C ALA A 122 17.23 -16.57 -19.68
N ALA A 123 17.63 -15.32 -19.89
CA ALA A 123 17.51 -14.66 -21.19
C ALA A 123 18.12 -15.52 -22.31
N GLY A 124 17.38 -15.72 -23.40
CA GLY A 124 17.81 -16.52 -24.55
C GLY A 124 17.60 -18.03 -24.40
N ILE A 125 17.09 -18.53 -23.28
CA ILE A 125 16.85 -19.96 -23.03
C ILE A 125 15.35 -20.21 -22.83
N ASN A 126 14.79 -21.23 -23.50
CA ASN A 126 13.41 -21.65 -23.25
C ASN A 126 13.31 -22.42 -21.93
N GLY A 127 12.30 -22.07 -21.14
CA GLY A 127 12.03 -22.66 -19.83
C GLY A 127 10.63 -23.27 -19.73
N PRO A 128 10.38 -24.18 -18.77
CA PRO A 128 9.03 -24.69 -18.51
C PRO A 128 8.14 -23.58 -17.92
N VAL A 129 6.83 -23.71 -18.11
CA VAL A 129 5.81 -22.91 -17.41
C VAL A 129 5.85 -23.26 -15.92
N THR A 130 5.85 -22.24 -15.07
CA THR A 130 5.85 -22.41 -13.60
C THR A 130 4.71 -21.70 -12.89
N VAL A 131 4.16 -20.64 -13.50
CA VAL A 131 2.91 -20.01 -13.06
C VAL A 131 2.06 -19.75 -14.29
N ASP A 132 0.80 -20.19 -14.23
CA ASP A 132 -0.20 -20.02 -15.29
C ASP A 132 -1.21 -18.94 -14.87
N SER A 133 -1.53 -18.02 -15.77
CA SER A 133 -2.56 -17.00 -15.57
C SER A 133 -4.00 -17.51 -15.77
N GLY A 134 -4.16 -18.72 -16.32
CA GLY A 134 -5.42 -19.32 -16.71
C GLY A 134 -5.92 -18.91 -18.10
N LEU A 135 -5.15 -18.11 -18.86
CA LEU A 135 -5.40 -17.90 -20.29
C LEU A 135 -4.99 -19.16 -21.06
N ALA A 136 -5.91 -19.75 -21.81
CA ALA A 136 -5.73 -20.99 -22.55
C ALA A 136 -6.47 -20.93 -23.90
N ALA A 137 -6.23 -21.92 -24.77
CA ALA A 137 -6.98 -22.07 -26.02
C ALA A 137 -8.49 -22.31 -25.81
N ALA A 138 -8.91 -22.81 -24.63
CA ALA A 138 -10.31 -23.02 -24.27
C ALA A 138 -11.05 -21.73 -23.87
N ASN A 139 -10.31 -20.67 -23.52
CA ASN A 139 -10.85 -19.36 -23.14
C ASN A 139 -9.99 -18.22 -23.72
N PRO A 140 -9.83 -18.18 -25.06
CA PRO A 140 -8.88 -17.30 -25.71
C PRO A 140 -9.31 -15.84 -25.64
N VAL A 141 -8.36 -14.93 -25.90
CA VAL A 141 -8.63 -13.50 -26.06
C VAL A 141 -8.42 -13.12 -27.53
N ALA A 142 -9.49 -12.62 -28.17
CA ALA A 142 -9.43 -12.10 -29.53
C ALA A 142 -8.84 -10.67 -29.52
N VAL A 143 -7.95 -10.40 -30.47
CA VAL A 143 -7.35 -9.08 -30.70
C VAL A 143 -7.90 -8.52 -32.01
N ASP A 144 -8.40 -7.29 -31.95
CA ASP A 144 -8.95 -6.59 -33.11
C ASP A 144 -7.84 -6.05 -34.05
N GLU A 145 -8.26 -5.34 -35.09
CA GLU A 145 -7.38 -4.78 -36.12
C GLU A 145 -6.41 -3.70 -35.58
N THR A 146 -6.69 -3.10 -34.43
CA THR A 146 -5.78 -2.13 -33.81
C THR A 146 -4.53 -2.81 -33.26
N GLY A 147 -4.61 -4.12 -32.99
CA GLY A 147 -3.54 -4.91 -32.41
C GLY A 147 -3.22 -4.57 -30.96
N ARG A 148 -4.00 -3.70 -30.31
CA ARG A 148 -3.72 -3.17 -28.96
C ARG A 148 -4.68 -3.76 -27.95
N GLY A 149 -4.19 -3.97 -26.73
CA GLY A 149 -5.06 -4.40 -25.65
C GLY A 149 -4.33 -4.57 -24.32
N ARG A 150 -5.09 -4.96 -23.30
CA ARG A 150 -4.61 -5.20 -21.95
C ARG A 150 -5.24 -6.48 -21.42
N ILE A 151 -4.44 -7.39 -20.88
CA ILE A 151 -4.91 -8.62 -20.22
C ILE A 151 -4.64 -8.50 -18.73
N GLN A 152 -5.69 -8.70 -17.94
CA GLN A 152 -5.61 -8.81 -16.49
C GLN A 152 -6.11 -10.18 -16.06
N ARG A 153 -5.23 -10.95 -15.41
CA ARG A 153 -5.50 -12.34 -14.97
C ARG A 153 -4.76 -12.60 -13.67
N GLN A 154 -5.25 -13.52 -12.85
CA GLN A 154 -4.57 -13.94 -11.62
C GLN A 154 -4.24 -15.43 -11.66
N GLY A 155 -2.95 -15.74 -11.60
CA GLY A 155 -2.46 -17.10 -11.43
C GLY A 155 -2.37 -17.48 -9.96
N GLN A 156 -2.70 -18.73 -9.64
CA GLN A 156 -2.73 -19.22 -8.25
C GLN A 156 -1.53 -20.11 -7.93
N VAL A 157 -0.88 -19.86 -6.79
CA VAL A 157 0.20 -20.70 -6.26
C VAL A 157 -0.23 -21.27 -4.91
N ILE A 158 -0.95 -22.38 -4.97
CA ILE A 158 -1.41 -23.11 -3.79
C ILE A 158 -0.25 -23.87 -3.11
N ALA A 159 -0.43 -24.30 -1.86
CA ALA A 159 0.62 -24.95 -1.08
C ALA A 159 1.17 -26.26 -1.69
N THR A 160 0.37 -26.96 -2.51
CA THR A 160 0.79 -28.19 -3.21
C THR A 160 1.50 -27.92 -4.54
N ASN A 161 1.51 -26.67 -5.04
CA ASN A 161 2.22 -26.29 -6.26
C ASN A 161 3.69 -26.01 -5.95
N THR A 162 4.50 -27.07 -5.87
CA THR A 162 5.94 -26.98 -5.56
C THR A 162 6.70 -26.10 -6.57
N ASN A 163 6.45 -26.28 -7.87
CA ASN A 163 7.08 -25.47 -8.93
C ASN A 163 6.74 -23.98 -8.78
N GLY A 164 5.48 -23.66 -8.51
CA GLY A 164 5.03 -22.29 -8.28
C GLY A 164 5.68 -21.69 -7.03
N LEU A 165 5.73 -22.43 -5.92
CA LEU A 165 6.40 -21.97 -4.69
C LEU A 165 7.90 -21.71 -4.91
N ASP A 166 8.59 -22.57 -5.65
CA ASP A 166 9.98 -22.35 -6.02
C ASP A 166 10.15 -21.13 -6.94
N THR A 167 9.19 -20.88 -7.84
CA THR A 167 9.17 -19.65 -8.64
C THR A 167 8.98 -18.42 -7.76
N LEU A 168 8.07 -18.45 -6.77
CA LEU A 168 7.90 -17.33 -5.85
C LEU A 168 9.19 -17.02 -5.08
N ARG A 169 9.92 -18.05 -4.62
CA ARG A 169 11.24 -17.88 -3.97
C ARG A 169 12.26 -17.32 -4.95
N GLY A 170 12.37 -17.93 -6.13
CA GLY A 170 13.35 -17.55 -7.14
C GLY A 170 13.13 -16.14 -7.70
N LEU A 171 11.90 -15.63 -7.75
CA LEU A 171 11.62 -14.24 -8.13
C LEU A 171 12.20 -13.24 -7.11
N LEU A 172 12.27 -13.60 -5.83
CA LEU A 172 12.89 -12.75 -4.81
C LEU A 172 14.41 -12.76 -4.88
N GLU A 173 14.99 -13.91 -5.21
CA GLU A 173 16.43 -14.13 -5.24
C GLU A 173 17.07 -13.65 -6.56
N ASN A 174 16.48 -14.04 -7.69
CA ASN A 174 16.97 -13.76 -9.02
C ASN A 174 15.80 -13.64 -10.03
N PRO A 175 15.11 -12.49 -10.07
CA PRO A 175 13.97 -12.31 -10.98
C PRO A 175 14.35 -12.45 -12.45
N ALA A 176 15.60 -12.13 -12.82
CA ALA A 176 16.11 -12.26 -14.19
C ALA A 176 16.23 -13.72 -14.66
N GLY A 177 16.06 -14.72 -13.79
CA GLY A 177 15.94 -16.14 -14.14
C GLY A 177 14.53 -16.55 -14.59
N TYR A 178 13.58 -15.62 -14.65
CA TYR A 178 12.18 -15.86 -15.00
C TYR A 178 11.71 -14.87 -16.06
N TYR A 179 10.74 -15.28 -16.88
CA TYR A 179 10.17 -14.41 -17.92
C TYR A 179 8.66 -14.58 -18.05
N VAL A 180 8.00 -13.48 -18.44
CA VAL A 180 6.61 -13.52 -18.89
C VAL A 180 6.60 -13.81 -20.39
N ASN A 181 5.73 -14.70 -20.84
CA ASN A 181 5.50 -14.97 -22.26
C ASN A 181 3.99 -14.95 -22.56
N LEU A 182 3.62 -14.33 -23.67
CA LEU A 182 2.27 -14.31 -24.21
C LEU A 182 2.25 -15.18 -25.46
N HIS A 183 1.24 -16.03 -25.61
CA HIS A 183 1.14 -17.02 -26.69
C HIS A 183 -0.06 -16.70 -27.58
N SER A 184 0.05 -16.98 -28.87
CA SER A 184 -1.04 -16.84 -29.84
C SER A 184 -1.28 -18.16 -30.57
N THR A 185 -2.41 -18.28 -31.26
CA THR A 185 -2.68 -19.45 -32.11
C THR A 185 -1.61 -19.61 -33.21
N ALA A 186 -1.13 -18.49 -33.77
CA ALA A 186 -0.08 -18.49 -34.79
C ALA A 186 1.32 -18.73 -34.21
N ASN A 187 1.54 -18.41 -32.93
CA ASN A 187 2.81 -18.62 -32.24
C ASN A 187 2.58 -19.36 -30.91
N PRO A 188 2.33 -20.68 -30.94
CA PRO A 188 2.08 -21.46 -29.72
C PRO A 188 3.27 -21.48 -28.76
N GLY A 189 4.50 -21.29 -29.26
CA GLY A 189 5.72 -21.18 -28.44
C GLY A 189 5.88 -19.84 -27.71
N GLY A 190 5.13 -18.81 -28.12
CA GLY A 190 5.26 -17.43 -27.64
C GLY A 190 5.27 -16.44 -28.80
N ILE A 191 4.56 -15.31 -28.65
CA ILE A 191 4.56 -14.18 -29.62
C ILE A 191 5.40 -13.01 -29.11
N ILE A 192 5.44 -12.78 -27.80
CA ILE A 192 6.25 -11.75 -27.13
C ILE A 192 6.65 -12.23 -25.73
N ARG A 193 7.93 -12.07 -25.38
CA ARG A 193 8.44 -12.38 -24.03
C ARG A 193 9.41 -11.36 -23.47
N GLY A 194 9.59 -11.36 -22.16
CA GLY A 194 10.56 -10.51 -21.46
C GLY A 194 10.90 -11.03 -20.08
N GLN A 195 12.17 -10.89 -19.69
CA GLN A 195 12.64 -11.26 -18.35
C GLN A 195 12.00 -10.36 -17.29
N LEU A 196 11.69 -10.95 -16.13
CA LEU A 196 11.18 -10.25 -14.98
C LEU A 196 12.29 -9.48 -14.27
N MET A 197 11.96 -8.30 -13.81
CA MET A 197 12.78 -7.43 -12.97
C MET A 197 11.94 -7.03 -11.77
N ARG A 198 12.55 -6.99 -10.58
CA ARG A 198 11.87 -6.44 -9.40
C ARG A 198 11.68 -4.94 -9.61
N ALA A 199 10.48 -4.44 -9.31
CA ALA A 199 10.18 -3.02 -9.39
C ALA A 199 10.15 -2.37 -8.01
N ASP A 200 10.66 -1.15 -7.93
CA ASP A 200 10.46 -0.26 -6.80
C ASP A 200 9.08 0.39 -6.91
N TRP A 201 8.34 0.41 -5.81
CA TRP A 201 7.02 1.04 -5.75
C TRP A 201 7.03 2.17 -4.72
N GLN A 202 6.79 3.38 -5.20
CA GLN A 202 6.74 4.59 -4.39
C GLN A 202 5.38 5.25 -4.52
N VAL A 203 4.93 5.89 -3.44
CA VAL A 203 3.67 6.63 -3.41
C VAL A 203 3.95 8.05 -2.94
N PHE A 204 3.52 9.02 -3.72
CA PHE A 204 3.59 10.44 -3.41
C PHE A 204 2.18 11.04 -3.43
N ALA A 205 2.00 12.15 -2.74
CA ALA A 205 0.79 12.94 -2.85
C ALA A 205 1.08 14.44 -2.90
N ALA A 206 0.05 15.22 -3.16
CA ALA A 206 0.07 16.66 -3.06
C ALA A 206 -1.31 17.21 -2.71
N GLU A 207 -1.34 18.24 -1.86
CA GLU A 207 -2.49 19.12 -1.74
C GLU A 207 -2.41 20.18 -2.83
N MET A 208 -3.38 20.18 -3.74
CA MET A 208 -3.38 21.00 -4.95
C MET A 208 -4.34 22.18 -4.78
N ASN A 209 -3.86 23.41 -5.00
CA ASN A 209 -4.64 24.64 -4.84
C ASN A 209 -4.31 25.68 -5.93
N PRO A 210 -5.29 26.50 -6.40
CA PRO A 210 -5.04 27.58 -7.35
C PRO A 210 -4.08 28.65 -6.82
N ARG A 211 -3.98 28.80 -5.48
CA ARG A 211 -3.04 29.73 -4.84
C ARG A 211 -1.58 29.33 -4.99
N ASN A 212 -1.32 28.05 -5.29
CA ASN A 212 0.03 27.55 -5.48
C ASN A 212 0.51 27.71 -6.94
N GLU A 213 -0.37 28.08 -7.87
CA GLU A 213 0.02 28.42 -9.23
C GLU A 213 0.91 29.67 -9.26
N VAL A 214 1.68 29.82 -10.32
CA VAL A 214 2.59 30.96 -10.51
C VAL A 214 2.30 31.61 -11.87
N PRO A 215 1.59 32.76 -11.89
CA PRO A 215 0.99 33.47 -10.75
C PRO A 215 -0.24 32.76 -10.15
N PRO A 216 -0.62 33.05 -8.89
CA PRO A 216 -1.84 32.52 -8.27
C PRO A 216 -3.10 32.90 -9.04
N ILE A 217 -4.06 31.96 -9.16
CA ILE A 217 -5.33 32.21 -9.86
C ILE A 217 -6.39 32.73 -8.88
N ALA A 218 -6.76 34.00 -9.01
CA ALA A 218 -7.79 34.61 -8.18
C ALA A 218 -9.20 34.18 -8.62
N GLY A 219 -10.11 33.98 -7.65
CA GLY A 219 -11.53 33.70 -7.91
C GLY A 219 -11.86 32.24 -8.25
N LEU A 220 -10.85 31.37 -8.40
CA LEU A 220 -11.04 29.92 -8.50
C LEU A 220 -10.93 29.29 -7.11
N ASP A 221 -12.01 28.67 -6.62
CA ASP A 221 -12.05 27.97 -5.32
C ASP A 221 -11.93 26.45 -5.48
N ALA A 222 -11.18 26.02 -6.51
CA ALA A 222 -10.90 24.61 -6.73
C ALA A 222 -9.87 24.09 -5.71
N SER A 223 -9.91 22.79 -5.46
CA SER A 223 -8.86 22.09 -4.73
C SER A 223 -8.79 20.63 -5.16
N GLY A 224 -7.68 19.98 -4.90
CA GLY A 224 -7.56 18.55 -5.13
C GLY A 224 -6.52 17.87 -4.25
N ILE A 225 -6.71 16.58 -4.03
CA ILE A 225 -5.67 15.70 -3.51
C ILE A 225 -5.17 14.86 -4.68
N GLY A 226 -3.93 15.11 -5.09
CA GLY A 226 -3.24 14.32 -6.10
C GLY A 226 -2.43 13.20 -5.45
N THR A 227 -2.46 12.00 -6.02
CA THR A 227 -1.59 10.89 -5.64
C THR A 227 -0.90 10.32 -6.89
N LEU A 228 0.35 9.90 -6.71
CA LEU A 228 1.18 9.27 -7.73
C LEU A 228 1.72 7.96 -7.17
N GLN A 229 1.35 6.84 -7.80
CA GLN A 229 2.02 5.57 -7.61
C GLN A 229 3.06 5.43 -8.72
N LEU A 230 4.33 5.29 -8.39
CA LEU A 230 5.43 5.14 -9.33
C LEU A 230 6.02 3.74 -9.19
N LEU A 231 5.96 2.96 -10.27
CA LEU A 231 6.62 1.67 -10.40
C LEU A 231 7.81 1.78 -11.34
N THR A 232 9.02 1.51 -10.84
CA THR A 232 10.27 1.68 -11.60
C THR A 232 11.08 0.40 -11.59
N THR A 233 11.64 0.01 -12.73
CA THR A 233 12.73 -0.98 -12.80
C THR A 233 14.02 -0.33 -13.22
N ARG A 234 15.12 -0.95 -12.79
CA ARG A 234 16.48 -0.56 -13.13
C ARG A 234 17.24 -1.73 -13.76
N ASP A 235 18.12 -1.43 -14.71
CA ASP A 235 19.04 -2.40 -15.26
C ASP A 235 20.16 -2.76 -14.26
N THR A 236 21.04 -3.68 -14.65
CA THR A 236 22.17 -4.11 -13.80
C THR A 236 23.20 -3.01 -13.52
N GLN A 237 23.12 -1.87 -14.23
CA GLN A 237 23.96 -0.70 -14.04
C GLN A 237 23.23 0.39 -13.22
N GLY A 238 22.02 0.09 -12.71
CA GLY A 238 21.21 0.99 -11.90
C GLY A 238 20.42 2.03 -12.70
N ARG A 239 20.44 1.97 -14.03
CA ARG A 239 19.71 2.94 -14.87
C ARG A 239 18.25 2.55 -14.98
N VAL A 240 17.36 3.54 -14.91
CA VAL A 240 15.94 3.33 -15.15
C VAL A 240 15.73 2.76 -16.55
N ASN A 241 15.03 1.64 -16.66
CA ASN A 241 14.76 0.97 -17.94
C ASN A 241 13.27 0.72 -18.23
N SER A 242 12.39 0.82 -17.22
CA SER A 242 10.94 0.94 -17.40
C SER A 242 10.34 1.68 -16.20
N ALA A 243 9.26 2.44 -16.45
CA ALA A 243 8.53 3.16 -15.42
C ALA A 243 7.04 3.28 -15.79
N ASN A 244 6.18 3.07 -14.80
CA ASN A 244 4.72 3.12 -14.93
C ASN A 244 4.22 3.97 -13.78
N VAL A 245 3.24 4.79 -14.09
CA VAL A 245 2.64 5.68 -13.12
C VAL A 245 1.14 5.49 -13.08
N VAL A 246 0.59 5.52 -11.88
CA VAL A 246 -0.83 5.75 -11.67
C VAL A 246 -1.00 7.12 -11.04
N PHE A 247 -1.60 8.02 -11.79
CA PHE A 247 -2.09 9.30 -11.30
C PHE A 247 -3.52 9.14 -10.79
N GLU A 248 -3.81 9.70 -9.64
CA GLU A 248 -5.18 9.92 -9.18
C GLU A 248 -5.33 11.34 -8.63
N VAL A 249 -6.39 12.03 -9.01
CA VAL A 249 -6.73 13.34 -8.43
C VAL A 249 -8.19 13.32 -8.02
N GLN A 250 -8.45 13.45 -6.72
CA GLN A 250 -9.78 13.75 -6.19
C GLN A 250 -9.92 15.27 -6.14
N TYR A 251 -10.75 15.84 -7.01
CA TYR A 251 -10.92 17.29 -7.15
C TYR A 251 -12.30 17.75 -6.69
N ARG A 252 -12.40 19.02 -6.30
CA ARG A 252 -13.65 19.71 -5.96
C ARG A 252 -13.56 21.21 -6.27
N GLY A 253 -14.71 21.87 -6.34
CA GLY A 253 -14.81 23.33 -6.47
C GLY A 253 -14.55 23.87 -7.88
N PHE A 254 -14.45 23.01 -8.89
CA PHE A 254 -14.39 23.46 -10.29
C PHE A 254 -15.79 23.82 -10.79
N PRO A 255 -15.95 24.85 -11.65
CA PRO A 255 -17.21 25.12 -12.32
C PRO A 255 -17.67 23.94 -13.18
N GLU A 256 -18.98 23.69 -13.23
CA GLU A 256 -19.58 22.69 -14.14
C GLU A 256 -19.13 22.92 -15.59
N GLY A 257 -18.87 21.84 -16.33
CA GLY A 257 -18.50 21.91 -17.73
C GLY A 257 -17.04 22.28 -17.99
N THR A 258 -16.27 22.65 -16.96
CA THR A 258 -14.80 22.78 -17.06
C THR A 258 -14.21 21.50 -17.65
N ARG A 259 -13.30 21.61 -18.61
CA ARG A 259 -12.62 20.45 -19.20
C ARG A 259 -11.22 20.31 -18.59
N LEU A 260 -11.01 19.23 -17.85
CA LEU A 260 -9.72 18.83 -17.29
C LEU A 260 -8.91 18.15 -18.40
N GLN A 261 -7.82 18.76 -18.86
CA GLN A 261 -7.17 18.42 -20.12
C GLN A 261 -5.64 18.32 -20.05
N GLY A 262 -5.10 18.14 -18.84
CA GLY A 262 -3.68 17.89 -18.60
C GLY A 262 -3.46 17.55 -17.13
N LEU A 263 -2.65 16.56 -16.84
CA LEU A 263 -2.27 16.20 -15.48
C LEU A 263 -0.84 15.67 -15.51
N HIS A 264 0.06 16.35 -14.82
CA HIS A 264 1.49 16.13 -14.97
C HIS A 264 2.23 16.22 -13.64
N ILE A 265 3.42 15.62 -13.60
CA ILE A 265 4.49 16.04 -12.69
C ILE A 265 5.41 16.97 -13.46
N HIS A 266 5.74 18.08 -12.83
CA HIS A 266 6.73 19.04 -13.30
C HIS A 266 7.94 19.08 -12.36
N THR A 267 9.08 19.57 -12.88
CA THR A 267 10.25 19.95 -12.07
C THR A 267 10.19 21.40 -11.64
N GLY A 268 10.38 21.69 -10.36
CA GLY A 268 10.50 23.03 -9.81
C GLY A 268 10.12 23.05 -8.33
N ALA A 269 10.92 23.74 -7.51
CA ALA A 269 10.58 23.99 -6.11
C ALA A 269 9.34 24.90 -5.99
N ALA A 270 8.83 25.03 -4.76
CA ALA A 270 7.68 25.89 -4.47
C ALA A 270 7.90 27.32 -4.99
N GLY A 271 6.92 27.86 -5.72
CA GLY A 271 6.98 29.20 -6.32
C GLY A 271 7.78 29.31 -7.62
N VAL A 272 8.40 28.22 -8.10
CA VAL A 272 9.17 28.21 -9.37
C VAL A 272 8.44 27.36 -10.40
N ASN A 273 8.24 27.88 -11.61
CA ASN A 273 7.69 27.11 -12.73
C ASN A 273 8.78 26.26 -13.38
N GLY A 274 8.37 25.15 -14.00
CA GLY A 274 9.28 24.34 -14.79
C GLY A 274 8.56 23.31 -15.66
N GLY A 275 9.32 22.57 -16.46
CA GLY A 275 8.78 21.71 -17.50
C GLY A 275 8.08 20.45 -16.99
N VAL A 276 7.24 19.86 -17.83
CA VAL A 276 6.61 18.56 -17.61
C VAL A 276 7.68 17.47 -17.69
N THR A 277 7.69 16.57 -16.72
CA THR A 277 8.62 15.44 -16.69
C THR A 277 7.95 14.09 -16.58
N LEU A 278 6.76 13.99 -15.96
CA LEU A 278 5.91 12.80 -16.05
C LEU A 278 4.53 13.22 -16.54
N ASP A 279 4.02 12.51 -17.54
CA ASP A 279 2.74 12.82 -18.18
C ASP A 279 1.73 11.68 -17.93
N SER A 280 0.50 12.06 -17.54
CA SER A 280 -0.62 11.14 -17.39
C SER A 280 -1.34 10.83 -18.72
N GLY A 281 -0.95 11.45 -19.83
CA GLY A 281 -1.62 11.29 -21.12
C GLY A 281 -3.00 11.93 -21.19
N LEU A 282 -3.44 12.65 -20.14
CA LEU A 282 -4.63 13.51 -20.20
C LEU A 282 -4.34 14.70 -21.11
N GLY A 283 -5.22 14.94 -22.07
CA GLY A 283 -5.09 15.96 -23.08
C GLY A 283 -6.45 16.49 -23.54
N ALA A 284 -6.46 17.42 -24.49
CA ALA A 284 -7.70 18.00 -25.00
C ALA A 284 -8.62 16.96 -25.68
N ALA A 285 -8.04 15.91 -26.30
CA ALA A 285 -8.75 14.87 -27.03
C ALA A 285 -9.51 13.87 -26.13
N ASN A 286 -9.01 13.67 -24.91
CA ASN A 286 -9.57 12.76 -23.91
C ASN A 286 -9.88 13.49 -22.59
N ALA A 287 -10.19 14.79 -22.68
CA ALA A 287 -10.42 15.61 -21.49
C ALA A 287 -11.64 15.12 -20.70
N VAL A 288 -11.56 15.26 -19.38
CA VAL A 288 -12.66 14.92 -18.46
C VAL A 288 -13.48 16.16 -18.20
N THR A 289 -14.79 16.09 -18.46
CA THR A 289 -15.72 17.19 -18.16
C THR A 289 -16.13 17.15 -16.68
N VAL A 290 -15.99 18.27 -15.99
CA VAL A 290 -16.40 18.43 -14.60
C VAL A 290 -17.93 18.37 -14.50
N PRO A 291 -18.49 17.52 -13.62
CA PRO A 291 -19.94 17.42 -13.41
C PRO A 291 -20.51 18.62 -12.66
N ALA A 292 -21.85 18.72 -12.61
CA ALA A 292 -22.59 19.83 -11.99
C ALA A 292 -22.24 20.13 -10.53
N ASN A 293 -21.89 19.10 -9.75
CA ASN A 293 -21.49 19.28 -8.35
C ASN A 293 -20.06 19.83 -8.19
N GLY A 294 -19.30 19.99 -9.29
CA GLY A 294 -17.95 20.54 -9.30
C GLY A 294 -16.86 19.62 -8.74
N GLN A 295 -17.15 18.33 -8.56
CA GLN A 295 -16.26 17.36 -7.89
C GLN A 295 -16.15 16.06 -8.66
N GLY A 296 -15.02 15.38 -8.53
CA GLY A 296 -14.83 14.09 -9.18
C GLY A 296 -13.47 13.47 -8.88
N THR A 297 -13.21 12.36 -9.55
CA THR A 297 -11.92 11.67 -9.48
C THR A 297 -11.43 11.38 -10.89
N ILE A 298 -10.20 11.77 -11.18
CA ILE A 298 -9.47 11.30 -12.36
C ILE A 298 -8.52 10.21 -11.88
N ARG A 299 -8.49 9.05 -12.54
CA ARG A 299 -7.48 8.02 -12.33
C ARG A 299 -6.95 7.57 -13.68
N LEU A 300 -5.65 7.70 -13.89
CA LEU A 300 -4.97 7.41 -15.16
C LEU A 300 -3.72 6.59 -14.88
N GLU A 301 -3.54 5.52 -15.65
CA GLU A 301 -2.36 4.67 -15.58
C GLU A 301 -1.64 4.69 -16.92
N ASN A 302 -0.33 4.96 -16.89
CA ASN A 302 0.45 5.11 -18.11
C ASN A 302 1.85 4.53 -17.97
N GLU A 303 2.32 3.93 -19.07
CA GLU A 303 3.74 3.70 -19.25
C GLU A 303 4.45 5.03 -19.54
N ILE A 304 5.56 5.26 -18.85
CA ILE A 304 6.34 6.49 -19.02
C ILE A 304 7.34 6.31 -20.16
N ASN A 305 7.34 7.29 -21.07
CA ASN A 305 8.46 7.48 -21.97
C ASN A 305 9.67 8.01 -21.17
N LEU A 306 10.75 7.24 -21.14
CA LEU A 306 11.98 7.53 -20.39
C LEU A 306 12.83 8.64 -21.03
N SER A 307 12.22 9.81 -21.28
CA SER A 307 12.94 11.03 -21.63
C SER A 307 13.94 11.40 -20.52
N ALA A 308 14.97 12.19 -20.85
CA ALA A 308 15.97 12.62 -19.87
C ALA A 308 15.33 13.33 -18.64
N GLY A 309 14.26 14.11 -18.85
CA GLY A 309 13.52 14.77 -17.77
C GLY A 309 12.73 13.78 -16.90
N ALA A 310 12.12 12.76 -17.51
CA ALA A 310 11.41 11.71 -16.78
C ALA A 310 12.38 10.89 -15.91
N VAL A 311 13.52 10.46 -16.47
CA VAL A 311 14.56 9.72 -15.72
C VAL A 311 15.09 10.55 -14.56
N THR A 312 15.39 11.84 -14.79
CA THR A 312 15.81 12.76 -13.72
C THR A 312 14.77 12.85 -12.61
N THR A 313 13.48 12.87 -12.95
CA THR A 313 12.40 12.89 -11.95
C THR A 313 12.36 11.59 -11.17
N ILE A 314 12.37 10.45 -11.84
CA ILE A 314 12.32 9.12 -11.22
C ILE A 314 13.52 8.89 -10.28
N ASP A 315 14.71 9.35 -10.65
CA ASP A 315 15.92 9.22 -9.83
C ASP A 315 15.88 10.09 -8.57
N ASN A 316 15.19 11.24 -8.60
CA ASN A 316 15.31 12.25 -7.55
C ASN A 316 14.03 12.44 -6.71
N ILE A 317 12.83 12.10 -7.21
CA ILE A 317 11.57 12.38 -6.51
C ILE A 317 11.45 11.67 -5.16
N GLY A 318 12.07 10.49 -5.02
CA GLY A 318 12.14 9.78 -3.74
C GLY A 318 13.00 10.44 -2.67
N PHE A 319 13.94 11.32 -3.06
CA PHE A 319 14.89 11.96 -2.15
C PHE A 319 14.55 13.43 -1.92
N THR A 320 14.10 14.14 -2.97
CA THR A 320 13.73 15.55 -2.92
C THR A 320 12.35 15.77 -3.53
N PRO A 321 11.27 15.20 -2.97
CA PRO A 321 9.93 15.28 -3.56
C PRO A 321 9.45 16.73 -3.70
N GLY A 322 9.84 17.63 -2.78
CA GLY A 322 9.52 19.05 -2.84
C GLY A 322 10.18 19.86 -3.97
N ASN A 323 11.00 19.22 -4.82
CA ASN A 323 11.50 19.81 -6.07
C ASN A 323 10.62 19.43 -7.28
N PHE A 324 9.52 18.71 -7.05
CA PHE A 324 8.58 18.25 -8.08
C PHE A 324 7.17 18.63 -7.68
N TYR A 325 6.28 18.77 -8.66
CA TYR A 325 4.90 19.16 -8.37
C TYR A 325 3.89 18.59 -9.31
N PHE A 326 2.74 18.27 -8.74
CA PHE A 326 1.53 17.94 -9.47
C PHE A 326 0.91 19.22 -10.01
N ASN A 327 0.46 19.19 -11.25
CA ASN A 327 -0.36 20.25 -11.82
C ASN A 327 -1.52 19.64 -12.64
N LEU A 328 -2.73 20.16 -12.44
CA LEU A 328 -3.93 19.80 -13.20
C LEU A 328 -4.35 21.00 -14.04
N HIS A 329 -4.45 20.79 -15.35
CA HIS A 329 -4.70 21.81 -16.35
C HIS A 329 -6.14 21.75 -16.83
N THR A 330 -6.69 22.91 -17.18
CA THR A 330 -8.06 23.02 -17.69
C THR A 330 -8.09 23.75 -19.03
N ASN A 331 -9.23 23.70 -19.72
CA ASN A 331 -9.45 24.51 -20.93
C ASN A 331 -9.37 26.02 -20.68
N THR A 332 -9.75 26.48 -19.49
CA THR A 332 -9.66 27.90 -19.12
C THR A 332 -8.31 28.28 -18.52
N ASN A 333 -7.60 27.33 -17.92
CA ASN A 333 -6.27 27.53 -17.34
C ASN A 333 -5.29 26.49 -17.91
N PRO A 334 -4.82 26.67 -19.16
CA PRO A 334 -3.94 25.70 -19.82
C PRO A 334 -2.54 25.66 -19.22
N GLY A 335 -2.10 26.71 -18.50
CA GLY A 335 -0.83 26.73 -17.76
C GLY A 335 -0.85 25.96 -16.44
N GLY A 336 -2.03 25.54 -15.98
CA GLY A 336 -2.26 24.93 -14.67
C GLY A 336 -3.44 25.60 -13.98
N ALA A 337 -4.30 24.83 -13.31
CA ALA A 337 -5.45 25.34 -12.56
C ALA A 337 -5.32 25.10 -11.06
N ILE A 338 -4.73 23.97 -10.68
CA ILE A 338 -4.38 23.63 -9.29
C ILE A 338 -3.01 22.95 -9.25
N ARG A 339 -2.15 23.44 -8.36
CA ARG A 339 -0.78 22.97 -8.18
C ARG A 339 -0.52 22.54 -6.74
N GLY A 340 0.33 21.52 -6.55
CA GLY A 340 0.83 21.11 -5.24
C GLY A 340 2.20 20.44 -5.35
N GLN A 341 3.13 20.76 -4.44
CA GLN A 341 4.42 20.08 -4.38
C GLN A 341 4.23 18.61 -4.03
N ALA A 342 5.03 17.73 -4.62
CA ALA A 342 5.03 16.33 -4.26
C ALA A 342 5.57 16.15 -2.83
N ILE A 343 4.90 15.29 -2.08
CA ILE A 343 5.19 14.95 -0.70
C ILE A 343 5.27 13.42 -0.64
N ALA A 344 6.34 12.88 -0.06
CA ALA A 344 6.39 11.47 0.29
C ALA A 344 5.33 11.18 1.36
N LEU A 345 4.80 9.97 1.45
CA LEU A 345 3.79 9.63 2.45
C LEU A 345 4.39 8.79 3.57
N ASP A 346 3.84 8.94 4.78
CA ASP A 346 4.18 8.03 5.87
C ASP A 346 3.58 6.66 5.56
N ARG A 347 3.99 5.59 6.26
CA ARG A 347 3.52 4.24 5.97
C ARG A 347 3.37 3.44 7.24
N SER A 348 2.13 3.04 7.50
CA SER A 348 1.75 2.05 8.52
C SER A 348 1.19 0.80 7.85
N HIS A 349 1.47 -0.38 8.39
CA HIS A 349 1.02 -1.65 7.80
C HIS A 349 0.46 -2.59 8.86
N PHE A 350 -0.76 -3.08 8.64
CA PHE A 350 -1.48 -3.97 9.53
C PHE A 350 -1.65 -5.33 8.88
N GLN A 351 -1.15 -6.38 9.55
CA GLN A 351 -1.39 -7.77 9.16
C GLN A 351 -2.70 -8.24 9.81
N VAL A 352 -3.61 -8.79 9.01
CA VAL A 352 -4.97 -9.14 9.43
C VAL A 352 -5.28 -10.58 9.04
N ARG A 353 -5.61 -11.40 10.04
CA ARG A 353 -6.18 -12.72 9.83
C ARG A 353 -7.69 -12.66 10.01
N MET A 354 -8.41 -12.89 8.93
CA MET A 354 -9.87 -12.88 8.91
C MET A 354 -10.43 -14.29 8.98
N LEU A 355 -11.39 -14.52 9.88
CA LEU A 355 -12.02 -15.82 10.12
C LEU A 355 -13.55 -15.68 10.22
N PRO A 356 -14.32 -16.72 9.83
CA PRO A 356 -15.78 -16.76 10.01
C PRO A 356 -16.20 -16.66 11.48
N SER A 357 -15.36 -17.20 12.39
CA SER A 357 -15.59 -17.15 13.84
C SER A 357 -15.51 -15.75 14.44
N ASN A 358 -14.91 -14.80 13.72
CA ASN A 358 -14.78 -13.42 14.17
C ASN A 358 -15.97 -12.54 13.75
N GLU A 359 -16.86 -13.05 12.90
CA GLU A 359 -18.10 -12.38 12.54
C GLU A 359 -19.02 -12.20 13.75
N VAL A 360 -19.95 -11.24 13.66
CA VAL A 360 -20.92 -10.97 14.71
C VAL A 360 -22.34 -10.95 14.13
N PRO A 361 -23.14 -12.02 14.32
CA PRO A 361 -22.78 -13.29 14.99
C PRO A 361 -21.77 -14.13 14.17
N PRO A 362 -21.04 -15.07 14.80
CA PRO A 362 -20.10 -15.95 14.09
C PRO A 362 -20.79 -16.76 12.98
N VAL A 363 -20.14 -16.87 11.82
CA VAL A 363 -20.65 -17.70 10.72
C VAL A 363 -20.25 -19.16 10.96
N THR A 364 -21.24 -20.03 11.17
CA THR A 364 -21.03 -21.46 11.43
C THR A 364 -21.05 -22.28 10.13
N GLY A 365 -20.21 -23.32 10.05
CA GLY A 365 -20.20 -24.26 8.92
C GLY A 365 -19.47 -23.77 7.66
N LEU A 366 -18.85 -22.58 7.73
CA LEU A 366 -17.97 -22.07 6.67
C LEU A 366 -16.52 -22.36 7.04
N ASP A 367 -15.86 -23.24 6.30
CA ASP A 367 -14.40 -23.46 6.40
C ASP A 367 -13.66 -22.50 5.48
N ALA A 368 -13.56 -21.24 5.91
CA ALA A 368 -12.87 -20.19 5.17
C ALA A 368 -11.88 -19.43 6.06
N ALA A 369 -10.89 -18.83 5.43
CA ALA A 369 -10.00 -17.86 6.05
C ALA A 369 -9.53 -16.86 5.00
N ALA A 370 -9.19 -15.65 5.43
CA ALA A 370 -8.48 -14.73 4.56
C ALA A 370 -7.35 -14.06 5.34
N GLN A 371 -6.12 -14.27 4.88
CA GLN A 371 -4.94 -13.63 5.45
C GLN A 371 -4.55 -12.49 4.54
N GLY A 372 -4.45 -11.30 5.10
CA GLY A 372 -4.15 -10.11 4.32
C GLY A 372 -3.54 -9.01 5.15
N GLY A 373 -3.49 -7.83 4.56
CA GLY A 373 -3.11 -6.63 5.26
C GLY A 373 -3.79 -5.38 4.73
N VAL A 374 -3.79 -4.37 5.59
CA VAL A 374 -4.18 -3.00 5.25
C VAL A 374 -2.93 -2.13 5.38
N THR A 375 -2.50 -1.53 4.29
CA THR A 375 -1.42 -0.53 4.32
C THR A 375 -2.02 0.85 4.23
N LEU A 376 -1.63 1.73 5.14
CA LEU A 376 -2.01 3.13 5.14
C LEU A 376 -0.79 3.95 4.77
N HIS A 377 -0.93 4.76 3.72
CA HIS A 377 -0.01 5.84 3.44
C HIS A 377 -0.68 7.15 3.79
N THR A 378 -0.19 7.91 4.79
CA THR A 378 -0.87 9.13 5.22
C THR A 378 -0.12 10.39 4.81
N LEU A 379 -0.87 11.35 4.28
CA LEU A 379 -0.43 12.71 4.01
C LEU A 379 -0.74 13.53 5.25
N ARG A 380 0.24 14.32 5.70
CA ARG A 380 0.11 15.13 6.91
C ARG A 380 0.46 16.58 6.66
N ASP A 381 -0.18 17.45 7.42
CA ASP A 381 0.22 18.84 7.54
C ASP A 381 1.47 19.00 8.44
N ALA A 382 1.97 20.23 8.56
CA ALA A 382 3.12 20.56 9.40
C ALA A 382 2.90 20.31 10.91
N ASN A 383 1.64 20.14 11.35
CA ASN A 383 1.31 19.81 12.74
C ASN A 383 1.19 18.30 12.96
N GLY A 384 1.37 17.49 11.92
CA GLY A 384 1.20 16.03 11.95
C GLY A 384 -0.24 15.55 11.83
N ALA A 385 -1.20 16.45 11.57
CA ALA A 385 -2.59 16.07 11.33
C ALA A 385 -2.71 15.39 9.97
N VAL A 386 -3.46 14.29 9.90
CA VAL A 386 -3.69 13.58 8.64
C VAL A 386 -4.67 14.39 7.80
N THR A 387 -4.31 14.70 6.56
CA THR A 387 -5.13 15.50 5.63
C THR A 387 -5.65 14.70 4.43
N ALA A 388 -4.97 13.61 4.09
CA ALA A 388 -5.41 12.61 3.13
C ALA A 388 -4.63 11.30 3.34
N GLY A 389 -4.95 10.28 2.55
CA GLY A 389 -4.08 9.10 2.45
C GLY A 389 -4.39 8.20 1.28
N VAL A 390 -3.53 7.22 1.07
CA VAL A 390 -3.73 6.10 0.16
C VAL A 390 -3.87 4.83 1.00
N VAL A 391 -4.95 4.10 0.78
CA VAL A 391 -5.22 2.83 1.46
C VAL A 391 -5.03 1.69 0.46
N ILE A 392 -4.31 0.67 0.90
CA ILE A 392 -4.06 -0.56 0.13
C ILE A 392 -4.66 -1.73 0.88
N PHE A 393 -5.56 -2.46 0.21
CA PHE A 393 -6.00 -3.78 0.63
C PHE A 393 -5.23 -4.84 -0.14
N ASP A 394 -4.71 -5.83 0.58
CA ASP A 394 -4.02 -7.00 0.03
C ASP A 394 -4.53 -8.23 0.78
N VAL A 395 -5.49 -8.95 0.19
CA VAL A 395 -6.24 -10.00 0.89
C VAL A 395 -6.15 -11.32 0.15
N ASN A 396 -5.39 -12.27 0.70
CA ASN A 396 -5.34 -13.64 0.21
C ASN A 396 -6.45 -14.47 0.85
N TYR A 397 -7.48 -14.78 0.08
CA TYR A 397 -8.66 -15.50 0.56
C TYR A 397 -8.57 -17.00 0.26
N ARG A 398 -9.17 -17.81 1.14
CA ARG A 398 -9.27 -19.26 1.10
C ARG A 398 -10.68 -19.65 1.51
N PHE A 399 -11.49 -20.04 0.54
CA PHE A 399 -12.86 -20.52 0.67
C PHE A 399 -12.90 -21.96 0.14
N PRO A 400 -13.85 -22.79 0.61
CA PRO A 400 -13.85 -24.21 0.31
C PRO A 400 -14.27 -24.53 -1.14
N GLY A 401 -14.74 -23.53 -1.88
CA GLY A 401 -15.16 -23.65 -3.28
C GLY A 401 -15.51 -22.28 -3.85
N GLU A 402 -16.30 -22.26 -4.92
CA GLU A 402 -16.70 -21.03 -5.60
C GLU A 402 -17.28 -19.99 -4.62
N ALA A 403 -16.81 -18.75 -4.75
CA ALA A 403 -17.28 -17.63 -3.95
C ALA A 403 -17.43 -16.37 -4.82
N THR A 404 -18.55 -15.66 -4.65
CA THR A 404 -18.76 -14.34 -5.23
C THR A 404 -18.66 -13.29 -4.13
N PHE A 405 -17.61 -12.49 -4.18
CA PHE A 405 -17.37 -11.41 -3.23
C PHE A 405 -18.12 -10.15 -3.64
N THR A 406 -18.85 -9.58 -2.70
CA THR A 406 -19.74 -8.42 -2.91
C THR A 406 -19.36 -7.21 -2.07
N GLY A 407 -18.28 -7.31 -1.29
CA GLY A 407 -17.78 -6.22 -0.46
C GLY A 407 -16.44 -6.59 0.19
N LEU A 408 -15.53 -5.64 0.25
CA LEU A 408 -14.32 -5.71 1.07
C LEU A 408 -14.13 -4.34 1.72
N HIS A 409 -14.23 -4.28 3.03
CA HIS A 409 -14.40 -3.02 3.75
C HIS A 409 -13.56 -2.97 5.01
N VAL A 410 -13.15 -1.75 5.38
CA VAL A 410 -12.79 -1.45 6.77
C VAL A 410 -13.95 -0.76 7.46
N HIS A 411 -14.31 -1.28 8.62
CA HIS A 411 -15.35 -0.78 9.50
C HIS A 411 -14.75 -0.18 10.77
N ASN A 412 -15.48 0.77 11.37
CA ASN A 412 -15.14 1.32 12.69
C ASN A 412 -15.93 0.62 13.79
N GLY A 413 -15.34 -0.37 14.45
CA GLY A 413 -15.92 -1.12 15.54
C GLY A 413 -14.86 -1.93 16.30
N ALA A 414 -14.95 -1.92 17.63
CA ALA A 414 -14.11 -2.77 18.47
C ALA A 414 -14.41 -4.26 18.24
N ALA A 415 -13.51 -5.13 18.70
CA ALA A 415 -13.70 -6.58 18.62
C ALA A 415 -15.06 -6.99 19.24
N GLY A 416 -15.83 -7.80 18.51
CA GLY A 416 -17.16 -8.25 18.94
C GLY A 416 -18.31 -7.26 18.73
N VAL A 417 -18.05 -6.07 18.18
CA VAL A 417 -19.05 -5.05 17.90
C VAL A 417 -19.09 -4.76 16.39
N ASN A 418 -20.29 -4.68 15.80
CA ASN A 418 -20.46 -4.27 14.41
C ASN A 418 -20.36 -2.75 14.28
N GLY A 419 -19.67 -2.30 13.24
CA GLY A 419 -19.43 -0.90 12.96
C GLY A 419 -19.86 -0.50 11.55
N PRO A 420 -20.04 0.80 11.26
CA PRO A 420 -20.29 1.26 9.90
C PRO A 420 -19.03 1.14 9.03
N VAL A 421 -19.23 0.97 7.72
CA VAL A 421 -18.15 1.03 6.71
C VAL A 421 -17.53 2.44 6.72
N ARG A 422 -16.20 2.48 6.59
CA ARG A 422 -15.42 3.71 6.47
C ARG A 422 -14.53 3.74 5.24
N TRP A 423 -14.01 2.59 4.84
CA TRP A 423 -13.33 2.43 3.56
C TRP A 423 -13.94 1.28 2.79
N ASP A 424 -14.18 1.52 1.52
CA ASP A 424 -14.74 0.56 0.59
C ASP A 424 -13.73 0.30 -0.52
N SER A 425 -13.46 -0.97 -0.82
CA SER A 425 -12.57 -1.36 -1.90
C SER A 425 -13.16 -1.13 -3.30
N GLY A 426 -14.44 -0.72 -3.39
CA GLY A 426 -15.21 -0.61 -4.63
C GLY A 426 -15.78 -1.95 -5.11
N ILE A 427 -15.59 -3.03 -4.35
CA ILE A 427 -16.29 -4.30 -4.63
C ILE A 427 -17.71 -4.14 -4.09
N THR A 428 -18.67 -4.33 -4.97
CA THR A 428 -20.10 -4.20 -4.66
C THR A 428 -20.85 -5.37 -5.29
N SER A 429 -22.16 -5.47 -5.06
CA SER A 429 -23.01 -6.40 -5.83
C SER A 429 -23.04 -6.10 -7.33
N ALA A 430 -22.84 -4.85 -7.74
CA ALA A 430 -22.77 -4.44 -9.14
C ALA A 430 -21.38 -4.66 -9.78
N SER A 431 -20.34 -4.70 -8.95
CA SER A 431 -18.93 -4.88 -9.35
C SER A 431 -18.30 -6.01 -8.51
N SER A 432 -18.91 -7.17 -8.53
CA SER A 432 -18.49 -8.32 -7.71
C SER A 432 -17.22 -8.97 -8.23
N VAL A 433 -16.48 -9.63 -7.33
CA VAL A 433 -15.35 -10.49 -7.71
C VAL A 433 -15.77 -11.95 -7.58
N VAL A 434 -15.75 -12.70 -8.69
CA VAL A 434 -16.05 -14.13 -8.70
C VAL A 434 -14.75 -14.92 -8.64
N SER A 435 -14.67 -15.86 -7.69
CA SER A 435 -13.58 -16.81 -7.59
C SER A 435 -14.13 -18.23 -7.72
N ALA A 436 -13.90 -18.87 -8.86
CA ALA A 436 -14.36 -20.23 -9.12
C ALA A 436 -13.75 -21.28 -8.17
N ALA A 437 -12.52 -21.05 -7.72
CA ALA A 437 -11.77 -21.99 -6.87
C ALA A 437 -11.86 -21.67 -5.37
N GLY A 438 -12.43 -20.52 -4.99
CA GLY A 438 -12.37 -20.04 -3.61
C GLY A 438 -10.96 -19.63 -3.15
N PHE A 439 -9.99 -19.58 -4.05
CA PHE A 439 -8.60 -19.28 -3.76
C PHE A 439 -8.13 -18.13 -4.64
N GLY A 440 -7.55 -17.10 -4.01
CA GLY A 440 -6.95 -15.98 -4.74
C GLY A 440 -6.54 -14.83 -3.85
N ASN A 441 -6.32 -13.68 -4.48
CA ASN A 441 -6.02 -12.42 -3.84
C ASN A 441 -6.97 -11.30 -4.33
N ILE A 442 -7.34 -10.40 -3.43
CA ILE A 442 -7.95 -9.11 -3.75
C ILE A 442 -6.94 -8.02 -3.39
N PHE A 443 -6.39 -7.38 -4.42
CA PHE A 443 -5.49 -6.23 -4.29
C PHE A 443 -6.19 -4.95 -4.77
N ARG A 444 -6.31 -3.94 -3.91
CA ARG A 444 -6.97 -2.66 -4.23
C ARG A 444 -6.20 -1.51 -3.62
N VAL A 445 -6.08 -0.41 -4.38
CA VAL A 445 -5.44 0.82 -3.94
C VAL A 445 -6.36 1.99 -4.26
N PHE A 446 -6.65 2.83 -3.28
CA PHE A 446 -7.54 3.98 -3.46
C PHE A 446 -7.14 5.14 -2.54
N THR A 447 -7.43 6.37 -2.97
CA THR A 447 -7.20 7.58 -2.17
C THR A 447 -8.38 7.85 -1.24
N VAL A 448 -8.09 8.30 -0.02
CA VAL A 448 -9.06 8.71 0.99
C VAL A 448 -8.84 10.18 1.30
N SER A 449 -9.83 11.02 0.99
CA SER A 449 -9.85 12.45 1.36
C SER A 449 -11.21 12.93 1.89
N SER A 450 -12.24 12.07 1.88
CA SER A 450 -13.55 12.40 2.48
C SER A 450 -13.43 12.58 3.99
N GLU A 451 -14.21 13.48 4.59
CA GLU A 451 -14.21 13.75 6.03
C GLU A 451 -14.35 12.48 6.90
N THR A 452 -15.31 11.62 6.58
CA THR A 452 -15.56 10.37 7.34
C THR A 452 -14.42 9.35 7.17
N GLY A 453 -13.89 9.21 5.95
CA GLY A 453 -12.75 8.36 5.67
C GLY A 453 -11.46 8.86 6.34
N LEU A 454 -11.27 10.17 6.41
CA LEU A 454 -10.13 10.81 7.07
C LEU A 454 -10.19 10.65 8.59
N ALA A 455 -11.37 10.83 9.19
CA ALA A 455 -11.59 10.56 10.61
C ALA A 455 -11.27 9.09 10.95
N ALA A 456 -11.64 8.15 10.08
CA ALA A 456 -11.27 6.75 10.23
C ALA A 456 -9.77 6.51 10.07
N LEU A 457 -9.10 7.21 9.14
CA LEU A 457 -7.66 7.11 8.90
C LEU A 457 -6.85 7.59 10.11
N THR A 458 -7.17 8.77 10.62
CA THR A 458 -6.62 9.32 11.86
C THR A 458 -6.85 8.37 13.04
N SER A 459 -8.05 7.79 13.14
CA SER A 459 -8.36 6.82 14.20
C SER A 459 -7.58 5.51 14.05
N ALA A 460 -7.43 4.97 12.85
CA ALA A 460 -6.77 3.69 12.60
C ALA A 460 -5.27 3.74 12.89
N VAL A 461 -4.60 4.86 12.57
CA VAL A 461 -3.17 5.01 12.90
C VAL A 461 -2.92 5.26 14.39
N ALA A 462 -3.93 5.64 15.17
CA ALA A 462 -3.80 5.88 16.62
C ALA A 462 -4.37 4.73 17.49
N ASN A 463 -5.46 4.11 17.05
CA ASN A 463 -6.24 3.10 17.76
C ASN A 463 -6.70 2.00 16.77
N PRO A 464 -5.76 1.26 16.14
CA PRO A 464 -6.08 0.24 15.14
C PRO A 464 -7.00 -0.87 15.69
N GLU A 465 -7.02 -1.10 16.99
CA GLU A 465 -7.90 -2.06 17.66
C GLU A 465 -9.41 -1.75 17.52
N LEU A 466 -9.75 -0.50 17.15
CA LEU A 466 -11.13 -0.06 16.92
C LEU A 466 -11.60 -0.24 15.48
N HIS A 467 -10.78 -0.85 14.61
CA HIS A 467 -11.08 -1.03 13.20
C HIS A 467 -10.95 -2.48 12.80
N TYR A 468 -11.73 -2.92 11.82
CA TYR A 468 -11.66 -4.27 11.28
C TYR A 468 -11.87 -4.33 9.79
N LEU A 469 -11.16 -5.28 9.16
CA LEU A 469 -11.35 -5.66 7.78
C LEU A 469 -12.42 -6.76 7.71
N ASN A 470 -13.30 -6.66 6.72
CA ASN A 470 -14.40 -7.59 6.51
C ASN A 470 -14.58 -7.89 5.02
N LEU A 471 -14.77 -9.17 4.69
CA LEU A 471 -15.01 -9.64 3.32
C LEU A 471 -16.39 -10.28 3.24
N HIS A 472 -17.21 -9.81 2.31
CA HIS A 472 -18.60 -10.18 2.13
C HIS A 472 -18.77 -11.06 0.90
N THR A 473 -19.69 -12.01 0.96
CA THR A 473 -20.09 -12.84 -0.18
C THR A 473 -21.58 -12.74 -0.43
N THR A 474 -22.04 -13.22 -1.58
CA THR A 474 -23.48 -13.38 -1.87
C THR A 474 -24.18 -14.29 -0.84
N VAL A 475 -23.49 -15.31 -0.34
CA VAL A 475 -24.00 -16.25 0.68
C VAL A 475 -23.99 -15.63 2.09
N ASN A 476 -22.99 -14.81 2.39
CA ASN A 476 -22.84 -14.13 3.69
C ASN A 476 -22.78 -12.61 3.48
N PRO A 477 -23.91 -11.95 3.18
CA PRO A 477 -23.94 -10.52 2.87
C PRO A 477 -23.56 -9.64 4.08
N GLY A 478 -23.76 -10.15 5.30
CA GLY A 478 -23.33 -9.47 6.54
C GLY A 478 -21.83 -9.56 6.82
N GLY A 479 -21.09 -10.38 6.08
CA GLY A 479 -19.68 -10.69 6.31
C GLY A 479 -19.46 -12.21 6.34
N ALA A 480 -18.48 -12.69 5.56
CA ALA A 480 -18.07 -14.10 5.54
C ALA A 480 -16.86 -14.35 6.44
N VAL A 481 -15.91 -13.41 6.45
CA VAL A 481 -14.71 -13.43 7.28
C VAL A 481 -14.35 -12.03 7.77
N ARG A 482 -13.95 -11.92 9.03
CA ARG A 482 -13.61 -10.66 9.71
C ARG A 482 -12.30 -10.74 10.50
N GLY A 483 -11.56 -9.63 10.60
CA GLY A 483 -10.40 -9.51 11.50
C GLY A 483 -10.11 -8.06 11.90
N GLN A 484 -9.78 -7.82 13.17
CA GLN A 484 -9.36 -6.48 13.64
C GLN A 484 -8.00 -6.09 13.03
N LEU A 485 -7.77 -4.80 12.79
CA LEU A 485 -6.48 -4.31 12.27
C LEU A 485 -5.34 -4.52 13.27
N ALA A 486 -5.65 -4.50 14.57
CA ALA A 486 -4.71 -4.88 15.61
C ALA A 486 -5.45 -5.44 16.84
N ALA A 487 -4.72 -6.18 17.66
CA ALA A 487 -5.20 -6.54 19.00
C ALA A 487 -5.17 -5.32 19.93
N VAL A 488 -6.03 -5.33 20.96
CA VAL A 488 -6.01 -4.31 22.01
C VAL A 488 -4.65 -4.34 22.72
N ASN A 489 -3.90 -3.23 22.65
CA ASN A 489 -2.64 -3.07 23.38
C ASN A 489 -2.80 -2.01 24.49
N ASN A 490 -2.94 -2.51 25.71
CA ASN A 490 -3.00 -1.71 26.95
C ASN A 490 -1.67 -1.69 27.72
N ALA A 491 -0.61 -2.30 27.20
CA ALA A 491 0.72 -2.26 27.82
C ALA A 491 1.19 -0.80 27.90
N ARG A 492 1.93 -0.44 28.95
CA ARG A 492 2.58 0.88 29.02
C ARG A 492 3.92 0.82 28.28
N PRO A 493 4.36 1.92 27.64
CA PRO A 493 5.72 1.99 27.11
C PRO A 493 6.75 1.67 28.20
N VAL A 494 7.72 0.83 27.88
CA VAL A 494 8.86 0.51 28.74
C VAL A 494 10.11 1.06 28.09
N VAL A 495 10.76 2.02 28.73
CA VAL A 495 12.07 2.54 28.31
C VAL A 495 13.15 1.69 28.97
N ILE A 496 14.05 1.17 28.15
CA ILE A 496 15.19 0.34 28.56
C ILE A 496 16.48 1.17 28.58
N ASP A 497 16.70 1.98 27.54
CA ASP A 497 17.87 2.86 27.49
C ASP A 497 17.58 4.15 26.72
N VAL A 498 18.39 5.17 26.97
CA VAL A 498 18.33 6.47 26.31
C VAL A 498 19.74 6.91 25.98
N LEU A 499 20.01 7.09 24.70
CA LEU A 499 21.32 7.49 24.18
C LEU A 499 21.17 8.82 23.44
N SER A 500 22.15 9.71 23.56
CA SER A 500 22.31 10.78 22.57
C SER A 500 22.43 10.13 21.19
N ALA A 501 21.80 10.69 20.15
CA ALA A 501 21.82 10.11 18.81
C ALA A 501 23.17 10.32 18.08
N VAL A 502 24.25 10.42 18.84
CA VAL A 502 25.61 10.18 18.38
C VAL A 502 25.83 8.66 18.47
N SER A 503 26.53 8.06 17.52
CA SER A 503 26.79 6.61 17.49
C SER A 503 27.78 6.15 18.58
N ASP A 504 27.61 6.62 19.82
CA ASP A 504 28.39 6.31 21.00
C ASP A 504 27.45 5.97 22.17
N PRO A 505 27.41 4.70 22.61
CA PRO A 505 26.52 4.24 23.68
C PRO A 505 26.91 4.73 25.08
N THR A 506 28.08 5.36 25.24
CA THR A 506 28.48 5.97 26.51
C THR A 506 27.88 7.36 26.72
N MET A 507 27.42 8.00 25.64
CA MET A 507 26.87 9.36 25.66
C MET A 507 25.38 9.34 25.98
N ARG A 508 25.06 9.38 27.28
CA ARG A 508 23.67 9.37 27.80
C ARG A 508 23.08 10.75 28.06
N THR A 509 23.88 11.81 27.90
CA THR A 509 23.45 13.21 28.10
C THR A 509 22.99 13.83 26.78
N GLY A 510 21.75 14.32 26.75
CA GLY A 510 21.22 15.11 25.64
C GLY A 510 21.18 16.60 26.00
N ALA A 511 21.62 17.46 25.09
CA ALA A 511 21.42 18.90 25.19
C ALA A 511 20.04 19.29 24.64
N GLN A 512 19.53 20.46 25.03
CA GLN A 512 18.29 21.00 24.44
C GLN A 512 18.47 21.14 22.91
N GLY A 513 17.53 20.58 22.14
CA GLY A 513 17.60 20.56 20.68
C GLY A 513 18.56 19.51 20.10
N GLY A 514 19.21 18.73 20.95
CA GLY A 514 20.02 17.58 20.58
C GLY A 514 19.17 16.34 20.35
N LEU A 515 19.57 15.53 19.39
CA LEU A 515 18.85 14.29 19.09
C LEU A 515 19.11 13.23 20.16
N ILE A 516 18.05 12.51 20.54
CA ILE A 516 18.09 11.43 21.53
C ILE A 516 17.38 10.21 20.95
N THR A 517 17.98 9.04 21.09
CA THR A 517 17.36 7.75 20.78
C THR A 517 16.91 7.06 22.05
N ILE A 518 15.62 6.77 22.12
CA ILE A 518 14.95 6.03 23.20
C ILE A 518 14.79 4.59 22.73
N PHE A 519 15.26 3.65 23.53
CA PHE A 519 15.18 2.22 23.27
C PHE A 519 14.27 1.55 24.28
N GLY A 520 13.45 0.59 23.84
CA GLY A 520 12.45 0.01 24.72
C GLY A 520 11.54 -1.03 24.11
N SER A 521 10.37 -1.18 24.72
CA SER A 521 9.27 -1.99 24.20
C SER A 521 7.96 -1.22 24.36
N ASP A 522 7.00 -1.49 23.46
CA ASP A 522 5.70 -0.82 23.45
C ASP A 522 5.80 0.72 23.35
N LEU A 523 6.88 1.22 22.74
CA LEU A 523 7.13 2.67 22.62
C LEU A 523 6.08 3.34 21.72
N ALA A 524 5.56 2.62 20.73
CA ALA A 524 4.45 3.05 19.88
C ALA A 524 3.43 1.93 19.66
N LYS A 525 2.15 2.30 19.54
CA LYS A 525 1.08 1.34 19.15
C LYS A 525 1.24 0.90 17.70
N VAL A 526 1.46 1.88 16.81
CA VAL A 526 1.57 1.67 15.36
C VAL A 526 2.93 2.19 14.89
N PRO A 527 3.89 1.29 14.63
CA PRO A 527 5.13 1.66 13.96
C PRO A 527 4.82 2.26 12.58
N THR A 528 5.53 3.32 12.21
CA THR A 528 5.36 3.99 10.92
C THR A 528 6.71 4.46 10.43
N ASN A 529 6.97 4.39 9.12
CA ASN A 529 8.03 5.23 8.58
C ASN A 529 7.55 6.69 8.69
N LEU A 530 8.42 7.63 8.99
CA LEU A 530 8.04 9.05 9.13
C LEU A 530 8.30 9.84 7.85
N ALA A 531 8.37 9.14 6.71
CA ALA A 531 8.39 9.77 5.40
C ALA A 531 7.14 10.67 5.27
N GLY A 532 7.27 11.88 4.74
CA GLY A 532 6.10 12.77 4.59
C GLY A 532 5.77 13.69 5.75
N LEU A 533 6.39 13.53 6.91
CA LEU A 533 6.47 14.59 7.92
C LEU A 533 7.52 15.63 7.48
N GLY A 534 7.23 16.33 6.39
CA GLY A 534 8.12 17.33 5.78
C GLY A 534 7.55 18.73 5.93
N GLY A 535 8.28 19.61 6.63
CA GLY A 535 7.89 21.01 6.80
C GLY A 535 8.46 21.64 8.06
N GLY A 536 9.76 21.90 8.11
CA GLY A 536 10.44 22.72 9.13
C GLY A 536 10.43 22.23 10.60
N ALA A 537 9.42 21.46 11.04
CA ALA A 537 9.25 20.97 12.38
C ALA A 537 8.63 19.56 12.36
N TYR A 538 9.19 18.66 13.16
CA TYR A 538 8.60 17.34 13.41
C TYR A 538 7.46 17.47 14.44
N PRO A 539 6.40 16.65 14.34
CA PRO A 539 5.31 16.69 15.30
C PRO A 539 5.74 16.13 16.66
N THR A 540 5.15 16.65 17.73
CA THR A 540 5.34 16.15 19.11
C THR A 540 4.46 14.94 19.44
N SER A 541 3.56 14.57 18.52
CA SER A 541 2.81 13.32 18.58
C SER A 541 2.59 12.72 17.21
N VAL A 542 2.78 11.41 17.10
CA VAL A 542 2.50 10.62 15.90
C VAL A 542 1.82 9.32 16.31
N ASN A 543 0.74 8.95 15.60
CA ASN A 543 0.09 7.64 15.75
C ASN A 543 -0.27 7.29 17.21
N GLY A 544 -0.82 8.27 17.93
CA GLY A 544 -1.22 8.13 19.33
C GLY A 544 -0.06 8.10 20.34
N THR A 545 1.16 8.37 19.90
CA THR A 545 2.39 8.35 20.70
C THR A 545 2.92 9.77 20.86
N SER A 546 3.35 10.14 22.07
CA SER A 546 3.99 11.42 22.37
C SER A 546 5.13 11.21 23.37
N VAL A 547 6.15 12.06 23.29
CA VAL A 547 7.29 12.03 24.20
C VAL A 547 7.43 13.38 24.89
N THR A 548 7.71 13.35 26.19
CA THR A 548 8.15 14.54 26.92
C THR A 548 9.49 14.27 27.60
N ILE A 549 10.43 15.20 27.50
CA ILE A 549 11.74 15.15 28.16
C ILE A 549 11.79 16.27 29.18
N GLY A 550 11.92 15.94 30.46
CA GLY A 550 11.85 16.93 31.54
C GLY A 550 10.53 17.71 31.58
N GLY A 551 9.43 17.09 31.11
CA GLY A 551 8.11 17.73 30.99
C GLY A 551 7.92 18.59 29.73
N ILE A 552 8.93 18.70 28.87
CA ILE A 552 8.87 19.45 27.61
C ILE A 552 8.53 18.48 26.47
N PRO A 553 7.50 18.74 25.64
CA PRO A 553 7.21 17.95 24.45
C PRO A 553 8.41 17.87 23.51
N ALA A 554 8.80 16.65 23.13
CA ALA A 554 9.92 16.39 22.24
C ALA A 554 9.41 15.99 20.85
N PRO A 555 9.80 16.69 19.76
CA PRO A 555 9.48 16.29 18.40
C PRO A 555 9.96 14.88 18.05
N ILE A 556 9.16 14.10 17.31
CA ILE A 556 9.47 12.72 16.93
C ILE A 556 10.01 12.65 15.49
N ILE A 557 11.21 12.12 15.33
CA ILE A 557 11.96 12.06 14.06
C ILE A 557 11.99 10.66 13.46
N ALA A 558 11.99 9.63 14.31
CA ALA A 558 11.87 8.24 13.87
C ALA A 558 11.09 7.42 14.90
N ILE A 559 10.27 6.48 14.43
CA ILE A 559 9.68 5.41 15.23
C ILE A 559 9.97 4.11 14.49
N GLY A 560 10.57 3.14 15.18
CA GLY A 560 10.85 1.83 14.59
C GLY A 560 10.51 0.70 15.54
N ARG A 561 10.16 -0.44 14.93
CA ARG A 561 10.02 -1.72 15.60
C ARG A 561 10.71 -2.78 14.76
N GLU A 562 11.69 -3.41 15.37
CA GLU A 562 12.52 -4.47 14.82
C GLU A 562 12.41 -5.68 15.76
N PRO A 563 11.42 -6.57 15.56
CA PRO A 563 11.13 -7.67 16.48
C PRO A 563 12.31 -8.62 16.75
N GLN A 564 13.28 -8.65 15.84
CA GLN A 564 14.50 -9.45 15.96
C GLN A 564 15.55 -8.85 16.90
N PHE A 565 15.44 -7.57 17.27
CA PHE A 565 16.38 -6.92 18.19
C PHE A 565 15.83 -6.87 19.61
N THR A 566 16.74 -6.77 20.58
CA THR A 566 16.42 -6.54 21.99
C THR A 566 17.23 -5.34 22.46
N PRO A 567 16.59 -4.21 22.78
CA PRO A 567 15.15 -3.93 22.69
C PRO A 567 14.59 -3.92 21.25
N SER A 568 13.30 -4.25 21.10
CA SER A 568 12.63 -4.35 19.79
C SER A 568 12.20 -3.00 19.23
N ASP A 569 11.94 -2.02 20.10
CA ASP A 569 11.40 -0.72 19.69
C ASP A 569 12.46 0.36 19.91
N TYR A 570 12.53 1.31 18.98
CA TYR A 570 13.34 2.51 19.12
C TYR A 570 12.57 3.75 18.65
N MET A 571 12.94 4.91 19.19
CA MET A 571 12.39 6.20 18.81
C MET A 571 13.47 7.26 18.84
N VAL A 572 13.56 8.09 17.80
CA VAL A 572 14.47 9.24 17.78
C VAL A 572 13.65 10.51 17.98
N VAL A 573 14.06 11.35 18.91
CA VAL A 573 13.39 12.60 19.29
C VAL A 573 14.40 13.76 19.41
N GLN A 574 13.91 15.00 19.47
CA GLN A 574 14.72 16.22 19.60
C GLN A 574 14.38 17.06 20.83
#